data_AF-A0A938S5W4-F1
#
_entry.id   AF-A0A938S5W4-F1
#
_cell.length_a   1.000
_cell.length_b   1.000
_cell.length_c   1.000
_cell.angle_alpha   90.00
_cell.angle_beta   90.00
_cell.angle_gamma   90.00
#
_symmetry.space_group_name_H-M   'P 1'
#
loop_
_entity.id
_entity.type
_entity.pdbx_description
1 polymer ?
#
loop_
_entity_poly.entity_id
_entity_poly.type
_entity_poly.pdbx_seq_one_letter_code
_entity_poly.pdbx_strand_id
1 'polypeptide(L)'
;VGGQTAEVLAEHFGSLEAIMHAGQEELQDVEQIGPVVAQSVYEYFQNPRHRLVIEDLLAAGVRPQPPAPKKRTGRLQGKTVVVTGTLQDFSRQQAEQAIRAAGGKVSSSVSKKTDYVVVGADPGSKLQKARQLGVEVIDEERFNRILKEG
;
A
#
# COMPACT_ATOMS: atom_id res chain seq x y z
N VAL A 1 0.62 -13.25 19.26
CA VAL A 1 0.76 -11.80 19.01
C VAL A 1 1.94 -11.64 18.04
N GLY A 2 1.76 -11.07 16.84
CA GLY A 2 2.84 -10.96 15.84
C GLY A 2 2.47 -11.36 14.40
N GLY A 3 1.32 -12.03 14.18
CA GLY A 3 0.90 -12.46 12.84
C GLY A 3 0.68 -11.29 11.86
N GLN A 4 0.03 -10.22 12.31
CA GLN A 4 -0.21 -9.03 11.48
C GLN A 4 1.11 -8.32 11.10
N THR A 5 2.06 -8.22 12.03
CA THR A 5 3.40 -7.67 11.78
C THR A 5 4.14 -8.49 10.73
N ALA A 6 4.10 -9.82 10.84
CA ALA A 6 4.73 -10.71 9.88
C ALA A 6 4.10 -10.60 8.48
N GLU A 7 2.77 -10.47 8.41
CA GLU A 7 2.05 -10.28 7.13
C GLU A 7 2.47 -8.97 6.45
N VAL A 8 2.49 -7.85 7.19
CA VAL A 8 2.85 -6.54 6.66
C VAL A 8 4.30 -6.52 6.15
N LEU A 9 5.24 -7.09 6.90
CA LEU A 9 6.63 -7.21 6.47
C LEU A 9 6.77 -8.12 5.23
N ALA A 10 6.07 -9.26 5.21
CA ALA A 10 6.06 -10.15 4.06
C ALA A 10 5.51 -9.46 2.80
N GLU A 11 4.44 -8.68 2.95
CA GLU A 11 3.83 -7.93 1.84
C GLU A 11 4.73 -6.82 1.30
N HIS A 12 5.47 -6.14 2.19
CA HIS A 12 6.35 -5.05 1.81
C HIS A 12 7.62 -5.55 1.11
N PHE A 13 8.30 -6.55 1.70
CA PHE A 13 9.61 -7.01 1.23
C PHE A 13 9.53 -8.19 0.24
N GLY A 14 8.44 -8.95 0.23
CA GLY A 14 8.16 -9.99 -0.77
C GLY A 14 8.98 -11.29 -0.64
N SER A 15 10.06 -11.31 0.13
CA SER A 15 10.82 -12.53 0.45
C SER A 15 11.45 -12.48 1.83
N LEU A 16 11.79 -13.65 2.37
CA LEU A 16 12.49 -13.75 3.66
C LEU A 16 13.87 -13.10 3.58
N GLU A 17 14.59 -13.32 2.49
CA GLU A 17 15.92 -12.77 2.25
C GLU A 17 15.91 -11.24 2.24
N ALA A 18 14.90 -10.63 1.61
CA ALA A 18 14.76 -9.18 1.58
C ALA A 18 14.58 -8.59 2.98
N ILE A 19 13.78 -9.25 3.85
CA ILE A 19 13.59 -8.82 5.24
C ILE A 19 14.89 -9.02 6.04
N MET A 20 15.60 -10.14 5.84
CA MET A 20 16.86 -10.44 6.54
C MET A 20 17.97 -9.43 6.26
N HIS A 21 17.97 -8.82 5.08
CA HIS A 21 18.96 -7.84 4.65
C HIS A 21 18.50 -6.38 4.82
N ALA A 22 17.24 -6.15 5.18
CA ALA A 22 16.69 -4.81 5.36
C ALA A 22 17.38 -4.05 6.50
N GLY A 23 17.61 -2.76 6.28
CA GLY A 23 18.08 -1.85 7.32
C GLY A 23 16.98 -1.57 8.36
N GLN A 24 17.37 -1.13 9.56
CA GLN A 24 16.41 -0.70 10.58
C GLN A 24 15.50 0.43 10.08
N GLU A 25 16.06 1.42 9.38
CA GLU A 25 15.29 2.54 8.81
C GLU A 25 14.27 2.05 7.77
N GLU A 26 14.68 1.14 6.88
CA GLU A 26 13.78 0.53 5.89
C GLU A 26 12.65 -0.27 6.54
N LEU A 27 12.94 -0.99 7.63
CA LEU A 27 11.93 -1.71 8.41
C LEU A 27 10.93 -0.74 9.07
N GLN A 28 11.38 0.44 9.49
CA GLN A 28 10.54 1.48 10.09
C GLN A 28 9.71 2.25 9.07
N ASP A 29 10.16 2.33 7.81
CA ASP A 29 9.40 2.92 6.71
C ASP A 29 8.18 2.08 6.30
N VAL A 30 8.12 0.82 6.74
CA VAL A 30 6.96 -0.03 6.53
C VAL A 30 5.77 0.49 7.36
N GLU A 31 4.67 0.73 6.66
CA GLU A 31 3.42 1.18 7.28
C GLU A 31 3.01 0.25 8.44
N GLN A 32 2.64 0.81 9.60
CA GLN A 32 2.30 0.07 10.84
C GLN A 32 3.49 -0.54 11.60
N ILE A 33 4.73 -0.37 11.14
CA ILE A 33 5.93 -0.79 11.87
C ILE A 33 6.54 0.42 12.58
N GLY A 34 6.41 0.44 13.92
CA GLY A 34 7.04 1.45 14.77
C GLY A 34 8.52 1.15 15.05
N PRO A 35 9.27 2.13 15.59
CA PRO A 35 10.72 2.01 15.83
C PRO A 35 11.10 0.83 16.74
N VAL A 36 10.26 0.51 17.73
CA VAL A 36 10.49 -0.63 18.65
C VAL A 36 10.44 -1.96 17.91
N VAL A 37 9.46 -2.12 17.00
CA VAL A 37 9.30 -3.36 16.22
C VAL A 37 10.39 -3.45 15.16
N ALA A 38 10.68 -2.36 14.45
CA ALA A 38 11.77 -2.28 13.49
C ALA A 38 13.12 -2.68 14.12
N GLN A 39 13.44 -2.13 15.30
CA GLN A 39 14.64 -2.50 16.05
C GLN A 39 14.66 -3.98 16.41
N SER A 40 13.55 -4.51 16.94
CA SER A 40 13.47 -5.91 17.37
C SER A 40 13.67 -6.88 16.20
N VAL A 41 13.09 -6.57 15.04
CA VAL A 41 13.23 -7.37 13.81
C VAL A 41 14.66 -7.30 13.28
N TYR A 42 15.23 -6.09 13.22
CA TYR A 42 16.61 -5.89 12.80
C TYR A 42 17.59 -6.66 13.69
N GLU A 43 17.50 -6.51 15.01
CA GLU A 43 18.34 -7.22 15.97
C GLU A 43 18.18 -8.73 15.89
N TYR A 44 16.95 -9.22 15.67
CA TYR A 44 16.68 -10.64 15.50
C TYR A 44 17.51 -11.20 14.34
N PHE A 45 17.51 -10.53 13.19
CA PHE A 45 18.28 -10.97 12.03
C PHE A 45 19.77 -10.65 12.13
N GLN A 46 20.22 -9.72 12.98
CA GLN A 46 21.66 -9.52 13.22
C GLN A 46 22.26 -10.58 14.16
N ASN A 47 21.43 -11.32 14.90
CA ASN A 47 21.91 -12.38 15.79
C ASN A 47 22.30 -13.64 14.98
N PRO A 48 23.58 -14.07 15.01
CA PRO A 48 24.02 -15.25 14.26
C PRO A 48 23.29 -16.54 14.64
N ARG A 49 22.86 -16.67 15.90
CA ARG A 49 22.12 -17.86 16.35
C ARG A 49 20.75 -17.96 15.70
N HIS A 50 20.07 -16.84 15.50
CA HIS A 50 18.77 -16.84 14.83
C HIS A 50 18.91 -17.12 13.33
N ARG A 51 19.97 -16.60 12.68
CA ARG A 51 20.28 -16.94 11.29
C ARG A 51 20.52 -18.43 11.11
N LEU A 52 21.29 -19.06 12.01
CA LEU A 52 21.51 -20.50 11.98
C LEU A 52 20.20 -21.30 12.06
N VAL A 53 19.27 -20.91 12.94
CA VAL A 53 17.95 -21.56 13.02
C VAL A 53 17.18 -21.44 11.71
N ILE A 54 17.23 -20.28 11.05
CA ILE A 54 16.59 -20.07 9.74
C ILE A 54 17.25 -20.94 8.68
N GLU A 55 18.58 -20.96 8.63
CA GLU A 55 19.37 -21.77 7.69
C GLU A 55 19.06 -23.27 7.85
N ASP A 56 18.99 -23.77 9.09
CA ASP A 56 18.62 -25.15 9.40
C ASP A 56 17.20 -25.49 8.89
N LEU A 57 16.24 -24.58 9.07
CA LEU A 57 14.88 -24.76 8.55
C LEU A 57 14.86 -24.79 7.02
N LEU A 58 15.60 -23.89 6.37
CA LEU A 58 15.74 -23.87 4.91
C LEU A 58 16.42 -25.14 4.38
N ALA A 59 17.45 -25.62 5.08
CA ALA A 59 18.16 -26.87 4.76
C ALA A 59 17.26 -28.10 4.96
N ALA A 60 16.39 -28.10 5.96
CA ALA A 60 15.37 -29.12 6.20
C ALA A 60 14.24 -29.11 5.15
N GLY A 61 14.26 -28.19 4.18
CA GLY A 61 13.30 -28.13 3.09
C GLY A 61 12.12 -27.19 3.34
N VAL A 62 12.12 -26.42 4.42
CA VAL A 62 11.14 -25.34 4.61
C VAL A 62 11.37 -24.29 3.52
N ARG A 63 10.30 -23.89 2.84
CA ARG A 63 10.34 -22.88 1.79
C ARG A 63 9.32 -21.80 2.14
N PRO A 64 9.78 -20.64 2.64
CA PRO A 64 8.91 -19.48 2.81
C PRO A 64 8.27 -19.16 1.48
N GLN A 65 6.94 -19.15 1.43
CA GLN A 65 6.23 -18.71 0.25
C GLN A 65 6.07 -17.20 0.33
N PRO A 66 6.34 -16.47 -0.76
CA PRO A 66 5.96 -15.06 -0.83
C PRO A 66 4.45 -14.97 -0.55
N PRO A 67 3.98 -13.89 0.10
CA PRO A 67 2.55 -13.71 0.27
C PRO A 67 1.89 -13.81 -1.10
N ALA A 68 0.82 -14.60 -1.18
CA ALA A 68 0.06 -14.68 -2.41
C ALA A 68 -0.28 -13.24 -2.82
N PRO A 69 -0.11 -12.86 -4.10
CA PRO A 69 -0.53 -11.53 -4.53
C PRO A 69 -1.99 -11.41 -4.12
N LYS A 70 -2.29 -10.54 -3.15
CA LYS A 70 -3.66 -10.21 -2.81
C LYS A 70 -4.26 -9.80 -4.14
N LYS A 71 -5.12 -10.65 -4.71
CA LYS A 71 -5.95 -10.26 -5.84
C LYS A 71 -6.71 -9.08 -5.30
N ARG A 72 -6.24 -7.87 -5.61
CA ARG A 72 -6.90 -6.63 -5.25
C ARG A 72 -8.16 -6.59 -6.13
N THR A 73 -9.15 -7.39 -5.75
CA THR A 73 -10.47 -7.45 -6.36
C THR A 73 -11.17 -6.18 -5.94
N GLY A 74 -10.88 -5.10 -6.65
CA GLY A 74 -11.51 -3.82 -6.42
C GLY A 74 -11.84 -3.24 -7.77
N ARG A 75 -12.94 -2.49 -7.86
CA ARG A 75 -13.30 -1.75 -9.08
C ARG A 75 -12.22 -0.75 -9.52
N LEU A 76 -11.25 -0.46 -8.64
CA LEU A 76 -10.08 0.37 -8.91
C LEU A 76 -8.83 -0.41 -9.37
N GLN A 77 -8.89 -1.73 -9.55
CA GLN A 77 -7.72 -2.51 -9.92
C GLN A 77 -7.08 -2.01 -11.23
N GLY A 78 -5.82 -1.57 -11.16
CA GLY A 78 -5.07 -1.05 -12.30
C GLY A 78 -5.51 0.34 -12.77
N LYS A 79 -6.52 0.95 -12.14
CA LYS A 79 -7.03 2.29 -12.44
C LYS A 79 -6.15 3.36 -11.82
N THR A 80 -5.94 4.46 -12.53
CA THR A 80 -5.24 5.63 -12.00
C THR A 80 -6.25 6.66 -11.49
N VAL A 81 -6.19 6.99 -10.21
CA VAL A 81 -7.12 7.88 -9.52
C VAL A 81 -6.38 9.14 -9.05
N VAL A 82 -6.97 10.31 -9.27
CA VAL A 82 -6.48 11.58 -8.76
C VAL A 82 -7.50 12.14 -7.78
N VAL A 83 -7.06 12.53 -6.59
CA VAL A 83 -7.92 13.21 -5.61
C VAL A 83 -7.68 14.72 -5.71
N THR A 84 -8.77 15.49 -5.76
CA THR A 84 -8.72 16.95 -5.75
C THR A 84 -9.81 17.56 -4.88
N GLY A 85 -9.47 18.67 -4.23
CA GLY A 85 -10.31 19.25 -3.18
C GLY A 85 -10.15 18.55 -1.84
N THR A 86 -10.96 18.96 -0.87
CA THR A 86 -11.02 18.41 0.48
C THR A 86 -12.18 17.43 0.57
N LEU A 87 -11.88 16.17 0.91
CA LEU A 87 -12.87 15.13 1.17
C LEU A 87 -13.37 15.26 2.62
N GLN A 88 -14.65 14.95 2.86
CA GLN A 88 -15.30 15.06 4.17
C GLN A 88 -15.00 13.86 5.07
N ASP A 89 -15.06 12.65 4.50
CA ASP A 89 -14.90 11.38 5.21
C ASP A 89 -13.43 10.91 5.24
N PHE A 90 -12.59 11.44 4.35
CA PHE A 90 -11.20 11.03 4.21
C PHE A 90 -10.23 12.20 4.31
N SER A 91 -9.15 12.01 5.09
CA SER A 91 -7.94 12.78 4.85
C SER A 91 -7.36 12.40 3.48
N ARG A 92 -6.59 13.31 2.87
CA ARG A 92 -5.93 13.03 1.59
C ARG A 92 -5.10 11.74 1.65
N GLN A 93 -4.37 11.54 2.75
CA GLN A 93 -3.53 10.36 2.94
C GLN A 93 -4.38 9.07 3.09
N GLN A 94 -5.50 9.14 3.80
CA GLN A 94 -6.44 8.02 3.94
C GLN A 94 -7.09 7.65 2.60
N ALA A 95 -7.46 8.64 1.78
CA ALA A 95 -8.00 8.39 0.45
C ALA A 95 -6.95 7.70 -0.45
N GLU A 96 -5.69 8.14 -0.40
CA GLU A 96 -4.60 7.51 -1.15
C GLU A 96 -4.36 6.06 -0.72
N GLN A 97 -4.42 5.77 0.58
CA GLN A 97 -4.35 4.41 1.11
C GLN A 97 -5.53 3.55 0.66
N ALA A 98 -6.76 4.07 0.74
CA ALA A 98 -7.96 3.36 0.31
C ALA A 98 -7.92 3.01 -1.19
N ILE A 99 -7.45 3.94 -2.03
CA ILE A 99 -7.22 3.70 -3.47
C ILE A 99 -6.21 2.56 -3.67
N ARG A 100 -5.07 2.60 -2.96
CA ARG A 100 -4.03 1.56 -3.07
C ARG A 100 -4.54 0.21 -2.58
N ALA A 101 -5.28 0.18 -1.48
CA ALA A 101 -5.89 -1.02 -0.92
C ALA A 101 -6.88 -1.67 -1.91
N ALA A 102 -7.69 -0.85 -2.59
CA ALA A 102 -8.60 -1.28 -3.65
C ALA A 102 -7.90 -1.61 -4.99
N GLY A 103 -6.57 -1.55 -5.04
CA GLY A 103 -5.75 -1.89 -6.21
C GLY A 103 -5.60 -0.81 -7.27
N GLY A 104 -6.00 0.42 -6.96
CA GLY A 104 -5.74 1.59 -7.77
C GLY A 104 -4.34 2.18 -7.57
N LYS A 105 -3.94 3.01 -8.53
CA LYS A 105 -2.74 3.85 -8.50
C LYS A 105 -3.14 5.28 -8.23
N VAL A 106 -2.50 5.93 -7.26
CA VAL A 106 -2.71 7.35 -6.99
C VAL A 106 -1.79 8.18 -7.89
N SER A 107 -2.33 9.23 -8.51
CA SER A 107 -1.52 10.26 -9.16
C SER A 107 -1.84 11.65 -8.61
N SER A 108 -0.83 12.52 -8.54
CA SER A 108 -0.99 13.92 -8.12
C SER A 108 -1.43 14.83 -9.26
N SER A 109 -1.40 14.36 -10.50
CA SER A 109 -1.69 15.13 -11.70
C SER A 109 -2.74 14.45 -12.58
N VAL A 110 -3.63 15.26 -13.16
CA VAL A 110 -4.60 14.76 -14.14
C VAL A 110 -3.92 14.67 -15.50
N SER A 111 -3.97 13.49 -16.11
CA SER A 111 -3.42 13.17 -17.42
C SER A 111 -4.40 12.31 -18.22
N LYS A 112 -4.14 12.07 -19.51
CA LYS A 112 -4.94 11.14 -20.33
C LYS A 112 -4.92 9.69 -19.82
N LYS A 113 -3.98 9.35 -18.94
CA LYS A 113 -3.87 8.02 -18.30
C LYS A 113 -4.67 7.95 -16.98
N THR A 114 -5.25 9.07 -16.53
CA THR A 114 -6.10 9.10 -15.34
C THR A 114 -7.46 8.52 -15.72
N ASP A 115 -7.92 7.53 -14.97
CA ASP A 115 -9.23 6.91 -15.14
C ASP A 115 -10.31 7.69 -14.37
N TYR A 116 -10.01 8.05 -13.11
CA TYR A 116 -10.94 8.74 -12.23
C TYR A 116 -10.32 9.98 -11.58
N VAL A 117 -11.14 11.03 -11.45
CA VAL A 117 -10.83 12.18 -10.59
C VAL A 117 -11.89 12.26 -9.49
N VAL A 118 -11.48 12.03 -8.25
CA VAL A 118 -12.33 12.20 -7.07
C VAL A 118 -12.32 13.66 -6.68
N VAL A 119 -13.52 14.25 -6.60
CA VAL A 119 -13.73 15.67 -6.36
C VAL A 119 -14.41 15.87 -5.02
N GLY A 120 -13.69 16.52 -4.10
CA GLY A 120 -14.21 17.03 -2.84
C GLY A 120 -14.58 18.51 -2.92
N ALA A 121 -14.77 19.13 -1.74
CA ALA A 121 -14.97 20.56 -1.62
C ALA A 121 -13.78 21.35 -2.19
N ASP A 122 -14.05 22.45 -2.89
CA ASP A 122 -13.06 23.32 -3.54
C ASP A 122 -12.03 22.59 -4.43
N PRO A 123 -12.47 21.89 -5.49
CA PRO A 123 -11.62 21.00 -6.30
C PRO A 123 -10.59 21.70 -7.18
N GLY A 124 -10.59 23.04 -7.22
CA GLY A 124 -9.58 23.85 -7.88
C GLY A 124 -9.36 23.55 -9.37
N SER A 125 -8.14 23.79 -9.83
CA SER A 125 -7.72 23.72 -11.24
C SER A 125 -7.64 22.29 -11.82
N LYS A 126 -7.62 21.24 -10.98
CA LYS A 126 -7.59 19.84 -11.46
C LYS A 126 -8.93 19.39 -12.02
N LEU A 127 -10.06 19.89 -11.50
CA LEU A 127 -11.39 19.62 -12.06
C LEU A 127 -11.51 20.11 -13.50
N GLN A 128 -11.05 21.34 -13.76
CA GLN A 128 -11.04 21.89 -15.12
C GLN A 128 -10.18 21.04 -16.06
N LYS A 129 -9.00 20.63 -15.61
CA LYS A 129 -8.11 19.76 -16.39
C LYS A 129 -8.72 18.38 -16.68
N ALA A 130 -9.44 17.79 -15.73
CA ALA A 130 -10.15 16.54 -15.91
C ALA A 130 -11.24 16.65 -16.99
N ARG A 131 -12.05 17.71 -16.93
CA ARG A 131 -13.08 17.99 -17.94
C ARG A 131 -12.49 18.20 -19.33
N GLN A 132 -11.39 18.95 -19.45
CA GLN A 132 -10.71 19.16 -20.73
C GLN A 132 -10.15 17.87 -21.34
N LEU A 133 -9.68 16.95 -20.50
CA LEU A 133 -9.11 15.67 -20.93
C LEU A 133 -10.15 14.56 -21.09
N GLY A 134 -11.43 14.82 -20.78
CA GLY A 134 -12.51 13.84 -20.85
C GLY A 134 -12.38 12.72 -19.81
N VAL A 135 -11.69 12.96 -18.70
CA VAL A 135 -11.51 11.99 -17.62
C VAL A 135 -12.78 11.91 -16.78
N GLU A 136 -13.15 10.70 -16.33
CA GLU A 136 -14.35 10.52 -15.51
C GLU A 136 -14.18 11.18 -14.14
N VAL A 137 -15.10 12.08 -13.80
CA VAL A 137 -15.13 12.80 -12.53
C VAL A 137 -16.17 12.15 -11.63
N ILE A 138 -15.76 11.80 -10.41
CA ILE A 138 -16.62 11.18 -9.40
C ILE A 138 -16.58 12.01 -8.11
N ASP A 139 -17.67 12.03 -7.37
CA ASP A 139 -17.74 12.62 -6.05
C ASP A 139 -17.28 11.64 -4.97
N GLU A 140 -17.21 12.12 -3.74
CA GLU A 140 -16.83 11.33 -2.58
C GLU A 140 -17.79 10.17 -2.30
N GLU A 141 -19.11 10.36 -2.46
CA GLU A 141 -20.09 9.29 -2.24
C GLU A 141 -19.87 8.12 -3.23
N ARG A 142 -19.67 8.44 -4.51
CA ARG A 142 -19.40 7.44 -5.54
C ARG A 142 -18.04 6.79 -5.34
N PHE A 143 -17.03 7.53 -4.90
CA PHE A 143 -15.74 6.97 -4.50
C PHE A 143 -15.90 5.97 -3.36
N ASN A 144 -16.64 6.32 -2.31
CA ASN A 144 -16.95 5.43 -1.19
C ASN A 144 -17.67 4.15 -1.63
N ARG A 145 -18.62 4.27 -2.57
CA ARG A 145 -19.34 3.11 -3.12
C ARG A 145 -18.40 2.18 -3.91
N ILE A 146 -17.53 2.75 -4.74
CA ILE A 146 -16.52 2.01 -5.50
C ILE A 146 -15.54 1.27 -4.58
N LEU A 147 -15.18 1.87 -3.44
CA LEU A 147 -14.32 1.24 -2.43
C LEU A 147 -15.02 0.10 -1.68
N LYS A 148 -16.34 0.19 -1.46
CA LYS A 148 -17.14 -0.83 -0.76
C LYS A 148 -17.55 -2.02 -1.65
N GLU A 149 -17.59 -1.84 -2.96
CA GLU A 149 -18.00 -2.87 -3.94
C GLU A 149 -16.83 -3.78 -4.39
N GLY A 150 -15.86 -4.05 -3.52
CA GLY A 150 -14.67 -4.90 -3.78
C GLY A 150 -14.60 -6.12 -2.86
#